data_AF-A0A7Y6PUC8-F1
#
_entry.id   AF-A0A7Y6PUC8-F1
#
_cell.length_a   1.000
_cell.length_b   1.000
_cell.length_c   1.000
_cell.angle_alpha   90.00
_cell.angle_beta   90.00
_cell.angle_gamma   90.00
#
_symmetry.space_group_name_H-M   'P 1'
#
loop_
_entity.id
_entity.type
_entity.pdbx_description
1 polymer ?
#
loop_
_entity_poly.entity_id
_entity_poly.type
_entity_poly.pdbx_seq_one_letter_code
_entity_poly.pdbx_strand_id
1 'polypeptide(L)'
;MLWLANLVVFALPGIGLLIVFILARPQEFLPLLQKVPFLHLGAALAAVGYIVDVRLHRLQPVPTNTLPWILAFLGWAVVSVAMNQPEGVPHLGMEMAILFVLYGTIAHGIQRFRTLQFTTGVLVATCLFIAGVCFHQGLAPRQCIGGQAVVGGVEGNPDGRPCETHMQCSTGPEAEPGLAYRCERVGLFETYSVEDRVRYIGELHDPNEVSLTLAAAGIAMLIGFAIRKKGAGSKLLVFLGVALLLATVWMTKSRGGLVAAMLVPAVWIVRRYGFAALIPALMLAVPVLMLGGRSDASATESTALRYEAWAEGLNMFKHSPIYGVGARMFTDHHYLTAHNSYVLTLAELGIVGMVLFVSIIYLSVKTLYVGLRELRPIPGTAAAQVWGMSLLASMAGIIFQINTLSFAYHSVLWLFFGLVGAWYSAVKHHLPSLDIRIKLLDFVVIVGICVGYALVALPLYLKYKGAM
;
A
#
# COMPACT_ATOMS: atom_id res chain seq x y z
N MET A 1 -10.05 16.49 29.10
CA MET A 1 -11.23 15.62 29.23
C MET A 1 -12.42 16.04 28.33
N LEU A 2 -12.67 17.34 28.09
CA LEU A 2 -13.69 17.83 27.13
C LEU A 2 -13.40 17.54 25.64
N TRP A 3 -12.18 17.11 25.28
CA TRP A 3 -11.80 16.79 23.90
C TRP A 3 -12.36 15.44 23.40
N LEU A 4 -12.64 14.50 24.31
CA LEU A 4 -13.10 13.14 23.99
C LEU A 4 -14.61 13.05 23.77
N ALA A 5 -15.40 13.90 24.43
CA ALA A 5 -16.87 13.84 24.37
C ALA A 5 -17.46 14.15 22.97
N ASN A 6 -16.73 14.89 22.12
CA ASN A 6 -17.13 15.20 20.74
C ASN A 6 -16.50 14.27 19.68
N LEU A 7 -15.81 13.21 20.11
CA LEU A 7 -15.08 12.24 19.30
C LEU A 7 -15.69 10.82 19.37
N VAL A 8 -16.82 10.65 20.06
CA VAL A 8 -17.39 9.32 20.33
C VAL A 8 -18.04 8.75 19.06
N VAL A 9 -17.21 8.24 18.16
CA VAL A 9 -17.57 7.32 17.08
C VAL A 9 -17.09 5.95 17.53
N PHE A 10 -18.02 5.05 17.82
CA PHE A 10 -17.75 3.71 18.33
C PHE A 10 -16.96 2.85 17.34
N ALA A 11 -17.03 3.12 16.04
CA ALA A 11 -16.21 2.43 15.04
C ALA A 11 -14.71 2.76 15.14
N LEU A 12 -14.35 3.92 15.71
CA LEU A 12 -12.99 4.48 15.63
C LEU A 12 -11.91 3.65 16.35
N PRO A 13 -12.14 3.10 17.56
CA PRO A 13 -11.18 2.20 18.20
C PRO A 13 -10.92 0.93 17.38
N GLY A 14 -11.96 0.34 16.78
CA GLY A 14 -11.83 -0.83 15.90
C GLY A 14 -11.00 -0.52 14.65
N ILE A 15 -11.25 0.61 13.99
CA ILE A 15 -10.46 1.07 12.84
C ILE A 15 -9.00 1.31 13.23
N GLY A 16 -8.75 1.95 14.37
CA GLY A 16 -7.39 2.17 14.87
C GLY A 16 -6.66 0.86 15.14
N LEU A 17 -7.34 -0.11 15.77
CA LEU A 17 -6.81 -1.43 16.04
C LEU A 17 -6.49 -2.18 14.74
N LEU A 18 -7.38 -2.14 13.74
CA LEU A 18 -7.13 -2.73 12.42
C LEU A 18 -5.86 -2.17 11.79
N ILE A 19 -5.69 -0.86 11.73
CA ILE A 19 -4.50 -0.24 11.13
C ILE A 19 -3.21 -0.72 11.83
N VAL A 20 -3.20 -0.74 13.16
CA VAL A 20 -2.03 -1.16 13.94
C VAL A 20 -1.73 -2.65 13.73
N PHE A 21 -2.74 -3.52 13.80
CA PHE A 21 -2.54 -4.97 13.72
C PHE A 21 -2.32 -5.49 12.29
N ILE A 22 -2.71 -4.72 11.27
CA ILE A 22 -2.38 -5.00 9.86
C ILE A 22 -0.94 -4.57 9.57
N LEU A 23 -0.54 -3.36 9.98
CA LEU A 23 0.76 -2.79 9.56
C LEU A 23 1.89 -3.05 10.55
N ALA A 24 1.72 -2.69 11.84
CA ALA A 24 2.77 -2.89 12.85
C ALA A 24 2.85 -4.33 13.35
N ARG A 25 1.77 -5.11 13.18
CA ARG A 25 1.67 -6.52 13.58
C ARG A 25 2.32 -6.86 14.95
N PRO A 26 1.93 -6.17 16.04
CA PRO A 26 2.52 -6.42 17.36
C PRO A 26 2.35 -7.86 17.86
N GLN A 27 1.37 -8.59 17.34
CA GLN A 27 1.16 -10.00 17.59
C GLN A 27 2.34 -10.89 17.16
N GLU A 28 3.17 -10.47 16.23
CA GLU A 28 4.30 -11.30 15.75
C GLU A 28 5.42 -11.37 16.78
N PHE A 29 5.68 -10.27 17.50
CA PHE A 29 6.81 -10.15 18.44
C PHE A 29 6.39 -10.04 19.92
N LEU A 30 5.08 -10.02 20.21
CA LEU A 30 4.56 -10.10 21.58
C LEU A 30 3.80 -11.42 21.76
N PRO A 31 4.40 -12.45 22.39
CA PRO A 31 3.77 -13.76 22.57
C PRO A 31 2.41 -13.71 23.26
N LEU A 32 2.20 -12.73 24.14
CA LEU A 32 0.91 -12.49 24.82
C LEU A 32 -0.24 -12.20 23.85
N LEU A 33 0.06 -11.61 22.69
CA LEU A 33 -0.95 -11.20 21.71
C LEU A 33 -1.26 -12.28 20.67
N GLN A 34 -0.42 -13.31 20.52
CA GLN A 34 -0.59 -14.38 19.53
C GLN A 34 -1.83 -15.25 19.78
N LYS A 35 -2.30 -15.33 21.03
CA LYS A 35 -3.44 -16.17 21.41
C LYS A 35 -4.80 -15.59 21.02
N VAL A 36 -4.85 -14.32 20.63
CA VAL A 36 -6.10 -13.61 20.36
C VAL A 36 -6.12 -13.15 18.89
N PRO A 37 -7.18 -13.42 18.13
CA PRO A 37 -7.28 -13.02 16.74
C PRO A 37 -7.62 -11.52 16.63
N PHE A 38 -6.68 -10.65 16.99
CA PHE A 38 -6.90 -9.19 17.09
C PHE A 38 -7.34 -8.54 15.78
N LEU A 39 -6.93 -9.06 14.62
CA LEU A 39 -7.40 -8.57 13.32
C LEU A 39 -8.92 -8.79 13.16
N HIS A 40 -9.41 -9.98 13.50
CA HIS A 40 -10.83 -10.30 13.51
C HIS A 40 -11.59 -9.51 14.58
N LEU A 41 -10.98 -9.32 15.76
CA LEU A 41 -11.56 -8.52 16.83
C LEU A 41 -11.68 -7.04 16.42
N GLY A 42 -10.65 -6.47 15.80
CA GLY A 42 -10.67 -5.11 15.26
C GLY A 42 -11.73 -4.93 14.19
N ALA A 43 -11.83 -5.90 13.27
CA ALA A 43 -12.87 -5.96 12.25
C ALA A 43 -14.29 -5.98 12.87
N ALA A 44 -14.51 -6.86 13.83
CA ALA A 44 -15.77 -6.97 14.54
C ALA A 44 -16.10 -5.68 15.32
N LEU A 45 -15.14 -5.11 16.06
CA LEU A 45 -15.32 -3.85 16.79
C LEU A 45 -15.62 -2.67 15.85
N ALA A 46 -14.95 -2.59 14.71
CA ALA A 46 -15.20 -1.56 13.71
C ALA A 46 -16.59 -1.70 13.09
N ALA A 47 -16.99 -2.93 12.73
CA ALA A 47 -18.30 -3.21 12.15
C ALA A 47 -19.45 -2.98 13.15
N VAL A 48 -19.35 -3.54 14.37
CA VAL A 48 -20.34 -3.33 15.44
C VAL A 48 -20.40 -1.86 15.83
N GLY A 49 -19.24 -1.21 15.97
CA GLY A 49 -19.16 0.22 16.25
C GLY A 49 -19.86 1.06 15.18
N TYR A 50 -19.68 0.73 13.90
CA TYR A 50 -20.40 1.37 12.80
C TYR A 50 -21.92 1.19 12.92
N ILE A 51 -22.39 -0.03 13.18
CA ILE A 51 -23.82 -0.32 13.36
C ILE A 51 -24.40 0.51 14.52
N VAL A 52 -23.69 0.57 15.65
CA VAL A 52 -24.10 1.38 16.81
C VAL A 52 -24.14 2.86 16.46
N ASP A 53 -23.11 3.38 15.79
CA ASP A 53 -23.05 4.78 15.39
C ASP A 53 -24.17 5.17 14.41
N VAL A 54 -24.55 4.27 13.49
CA VAL A 54 -25.71 4.47 12.59
C VAL A 54 -27.02 4.47 13.38
N ARG A 55 -27.22 3.52 14.30
CA ARG A 55 -28.44 3.48 15.15
C ARG A 55 -28.57 4.69 16.05
N LEU A 56 -27.44 5.23 16.53
CA LEU A 56 -27.39 6.44 17.34
C LEU A 56 -27.41 7.73 16.49
N HIS A 57 -27.64 7.64 15.17
CA HIS A 57 -27.68 8.77 14.24
C HIS A 57 -26.40 9.63 14.25
N ARG A 58 -25.26 9.02 14.62
CA ARG A 58 -23.94 9.67 14.62
C ARG A 58 -23.28 9.61 13.24
N LEU A 59 -23.60 8.56 12.47
CA LEU A 59 -23.20 8.36 11.08
C LEU A 59 -24.43 8.24 10.20
N GLN A 60 -24.33 8.71 8.97
CA GLN A 60 -25.35 8.56 7.94
C GLN A 60 -24.98 7.40 7.01
N PRO A 61 -25.87 6.44 6.73
CA PRO A 61 -25.56 5.30 5.85
C PRO A 61 -25.63 5.72 4.37
N VAL A 62 -24.74 6.62 3.95
CA VAL A 62 -24.62 7.06 2.56
C VAL A 62 -23.50 6.29 1.89
N PRO A 63 -23.76 5.59 0.77
CA PRO A 63 -22.72 4.85 0.07
C PRO A 63 -21.70 5.82 -0.53
N THR A 64 -20.42 5.45 -0.40
CA THR A 64 -19.35 6.09 -1.15
C THR A 64 -19.49 5.80 -2.64
N ASN A 65 -18.94 6.68 -3.47
CA ASN A 65 -18.98 6.50 -4.92
C ASN A 65 -18.15 5.31 -5.41
N THR A 66 -17.11 4.90 -4.68
CA THR A 66 -16.26 3.74 -5.01
C THR A 66 -16.87 2.40 -4.61
N LEU A 67 -17.88 2.37 -3.74
CA LEU A 67 -18.48 1.14 -3.21
C LEU A 67 -18.97 0.16 -4.29
N PRO A 68 -19.73 0.57 -5.32
CA PRO A 68 -20.22 -0.36 -6.34
C PRO A 68 -19.08 -1.03 -7.12
N TRP A 69 -18.01 -0.28 -7.41
CA TRP A 69 -16.85 -0.79 -8.15
C TRP A 69 -16.02 -1.76 -7.32
N ILE A 70 -15.90 -1.49 -6.02
CA ILE A 70 -15.22 -2.39 -5.08
C ILE A 70 -15.99 -3.70 -4.92
N LEU A 71 -17.32 -3.64 -4.73
CA LEU A 71 -18.15 -4.84 -4.66
C LEU A 71 -18.07 -5.66 -5.95
N ALA A 72 -18.10 -4.98 -7.10
CA ALA A 72 -17.94 -5.64 -8.40
C ALA A 72 -16.56 -6.30 -8.54
N PHE A 73 -15.46 -5.63 -8.15
CA PHE A 73 -14.12 -6.20 -8.20
C PHE A 73 -13.96 -7.43 -7.29
N LEU A 74 -14.37 -7.32 -6.02
CA LEU A 74 -14.28 -8.42 -5.06
C LEU A 74 -15.18 -9.59 -5.46
N GLY A 75 -16.40 -9.31 -5.91
CA GLY A 75 -17.30 -10.32 -6.46
C GLY A 75 -16.73 -10.99 -7.71
N TRP A 76 -16.11 -10.21 -8.60
CA TRP A 76 -15.46 -10.75 -9.80
C TRP A 76 -14.25 -11.62 -9.47
N ALA A 77 -13.47 -11.29 -8.43
CA ALA A 77 -12.38 -12.14 -7.95
C ALA A 77 -12.91 -13.52 -7.51
N VAL A 78 -14.03 -13.56 -6.80
CA VAL A 78 -14.70 -14.81 -6.40
C VAL A 78 -15.24 -15.57 -7.62
N VAL A 79 -15.86 -14.88 -8.57
CA VAL A 79 -16.35 -15.50 -9.83
C VAL A 79 -15.19 -16.08 -10.64
N SER A 80 -14.09 -15.35 -10.77
CA SER A 80 -12.88 -15.79 -11.48
C SER A 80 -12.35 -17.11 -10.89
N VAL A 81 -12.24 -17.22 -9.56
CA VAL A 81 -11.85 -18.48 -8.93
C VAL A 81 -12.92 -19.56 -9.07
N ALA A 82 -14.21 -19.22 -8.94
CA ALA A 82 -15.28 -20.21 -9.16
C ALA A 82 -15.25 -20.84 -10.55
N MET A 83 -14.80 -20.10 -11.57
CA MET A 83 -14.69 -20.60 -12.95
C MET A 83 -13.44 -21.44 -13.21
N ASN A 84 -12.35 -21.23 -12.45
CA ASN A 84 -11.07 -21.91 -12.67
C ASN A 84 -10.81 -23.03 -11.64
N GLN A 85 -11.11 -22.78 -10.36
CA GLN A 85 -10.90 -23.69 -9.24
C GLN A 85 -12.01 -23.52 -8.18
N PRO A 86 -13.18 -24.16 -8.38
CA PRO A 86 -14.34 -24.02 -7.48
C PRO A 86 -14.05 -24.32 -6.00
N GLU A 87 -13.11 -25.24 -5.73
CA GLU A 87 -12.73 -25.65 -4.37
C GLU A 87 -12.05 -24.52 -3.58
N GLY A 88 -11.39 -23.56 -4.26
CA GLY A 88 -10.72 -22.43 -3.62
C GLY A 88 -11.66 -21.28 -3.20
N VAL A 89 -12.93 -21.32 -3.62
CA VAL A 89 -13.91 -20.25 -3.40
C VAL A 89 -14.11 -19.88 -1.92
N PRO A 90 -14.28 -20.84 -0.97
CA PRO A 90 -14.51 -20.48 0.43
C PRO A 90 -13.33 -19.71 1.04
N HIS A 91 -12.10 -20.11 0.71
CA HIS A 91 -10.89 -19.46 1.24
C HIS A 91 -10.74 -18.04 0.68
N LEU A 92 -10.82 -17.89 -0.65
CA LEU A 92 -10.75 -16.57 -1.27
C LEU A 92 -11.91 -15.67 -0.83
N GLY A 93 -13.12 -16.22 -0.70
CA GLY A 93 -14.29 -15.48 -0.24
C GLY A 93 -14.08 -14.82 1.12
N MET A 94 -13.40 -15.51 2.05
CA MET A 94 -13.01 -14.94 3.34
C MET A 94 -11.97 -13.82 3.18
N GLU A 95 -10.94 -13.98 2.35
CA GLU A 95 -9.97 -12.91 2.08
C GLU A 95 -10.65 -11.65 1.52
N MET A 96 -11.50 -11.82 0.50
CA MET A 96 -12.23 -10.70 -0.11
C MET A 96 -13.17 -10.04 0.89
N ALA A 97 -13.79 -10.81 1.79
CA ALA A 97 -14.60 -10.26 2.86
C ALA A 97 -13.77 -9.43 3.86
N ILE A 98 -12.56 -9.86 4.20
CA ILE A 98 -11.65 -9.09 5.07
C ILE A 98 -11.27 -7.77 4.40
N LEU A 99 -10.90 -7.78 3.12
CA LEU A 99 -10.59 -6.56 2.35
C LEU A 99 -11.80 -5.62 2.27
N PHE A 100 -13.00 -6.19 2.08
CA PHE A 100 -14.25 -5.42 2.10
C PHE A 100 -14.50 -4.79 3.47
N VAL A 101 -14.32 -5.53 4.57
CA VAL A 101 -14.51 -5.00 5.93
C VAL A 101 -13.52 -3.89 6.21
N LEU A 102 -12.24 -4.06 5.83
CA LEU A 102 -11.22 -3.02 5.95
C LEU A 102 -11.63 -1.75 5.20
N TYR A 103 -11.95 -1.86 3.91
CA TYR A 103 -12.41 -0.72 3.12
C TYR A 103 -13.70 -0.10 3.69
N GLY A 104 -14.72 -0.93 3.91
CA GLY A 104 -16.08 -0.52 4.23
C GLY A 104 -16.15 0.21 5.57
N THR A 105 -15.46 -0.30 6.59
CA THR A 105 -15.41 0.31 7.93
C THR A 105 -14.70 1.66 7.90
N ILE A 106 -13.59 1.80 7.16
CA ILE A 106 -12.88 3.08 7.01
C ILE A 106 -13.74 4.07 6.22
N ALA A 107 -14.20 3.66 5.03
CA ALA A 107 -14.90 4.52 4.07
C ALA A 107 -16.22 5.07 4.60
N HIS A 108 -16.96 4.28 5.37
CA HIS A 108 -18.29 4.66 5.89
C HIS A 108 -18.27 5.03 7.38
N GLY A 109 -17.31 4.52 8.16
CA GLY A 109 -17.15 4.84 9.59
C GLY A 109 -16.56 6.23 9.85
N ILE A 110 -15.84 6.80 8.88
CA ILE A 110 -15.22 8.12 8.99
C ILE A 110 -15.98 9.13 8.13
N GLN A 111 -16.80 9.97 8.77
CA GLN A 111 -17.61 10.99 8.10
C GLN A 111 -17.32 12.43 8.57
N ARG A 112 -16.29 12.62 9.41
CA ARG A 112 -15.91 13.93 9.94
C ARG A 112 -14.41 14.14 9.81
N PHE A 113 -13.97 15.36 9.57
CA PHE A 113 -12.54 15.65 9.45
C PHE A 113 -11.75 15.45 10.75
N ARG A 114 -12.41 15.49 11.92
CA ARG A 114 -11.80 15.15 13.21
C ARG A 114 -11.47 13.66 13.30
N THR A 115 -12.38 12.79 12.89
CA THR A 115 -12.15 11.33 12.89
C THR A 115 -11.18 10.92 11.78
N LEU A 116 -11.22 11.58 10.63
CA LEU A 116 -10.20 11.41 9.59
C LEU A 116 -8.81 11.78 10.11
N GLN A 117 -8.68 12.94 10.77
CA GLN A 117 -7.42 13.38 11.38
C GLN A 117 -6.92 12.42 12.46
N PHE A 118 -7.80 11.83 13.26
CA PHE A 118 -7.38 10.82 14.24
C PHE A 118 -6.84 9.58 13.53
N THR A 119 -7.57 9.08 12.53
CA THR A 119 -7.21 7.86 11.78
C THR A 119 -5.88 8.04 11.04
N THR A 120 -5.67 9.19 10.37
CA THR A 120 -4.39 9.51 9.75
C THR A 120 -3.28 9.68 10.78
N GLY A 121 -3.60 10.15 11.99
CA GLY A 121 -2.65 10.20 13.12
C GLY A 121 -2.20 8.81 13.56
N VAL A 122 -3.12 7.85 13.69
CA VAL A 122 -2.80 6.44 13.99
C VAL A 122 -1.94 5.83 12.88
N LEU A 123 -2.30 6.07 11.62
CA LEU A 123 -1.53 5.60 10.46
C LEU A 123 -0.10 6.16 10.46
N VAL A 124 0.07 7.47 10.69
CA VAL A 124 1.39 8.11 10.76
C VAL A 124 2.20 7.58 11.94
N ALA A 125 1.60 7.41 13.12
CA ALA A 125 2.30 6.86 14.28
C ALA A 125 2.77 5.42 14.01
N THR A 126 1.94 4.63 13.33
CA THR A 126 2.28 3.27 12.91
C THR A 126 3.44 3.27 11.90
N CYS A 127 3.42 4.17 10.91
CA CYS A 127 4.52 4.33 9.95
C CYS A 127 5.83 4.77 10.64
N LEU A 128 5.76 5.68 11.61
CA LEU A 128 6.94 6.12 12.36
C LEU A 128 7.52 5.01 13.23
N PHE A 129 6.66 4.15 13.82
CA PHE A 129 7.11 2.96 14.55
C PHE A 129 7.84 1.98 13.61
N ILE A 130 7.23 1.63 12.48
CA ILE A 130 7.85 0.75 11.46
C ILE A 130 9.17 1.35 10.97
N ALA A 131 9.19 2.66 10.69
CA ALA A 131 10.39 3.36 10.27
C ALA A 131 11.48 3.32 11.35
N GLY A 132 11.14 3.49 12.63
CA GLY A 132 12.08 3.35 13.73
C GLY A 132 12.72 1.97 13.82
N VAL A 133 11.92 0.91 13.65
CA VAL A 133 12.43 -0.48 13.64
C VAL A 133 13.36 -0.71 12.45
N CYS A 134 12.93 -0.32 11.26
CA CYS A 134 13.72 -0.49 10.03
C CYS A 134 15.00 0.37 10.04
N PHE A 135 14.94 1.59 10.57
CA PHE A 135 16.08 2.47 10.70
C PHE A 135 17.13 1.88 11.66
N HIS A 136 16.70 1.36 12.82
CA HIS A 136 17.58 0.63 13.72
C HIS A 136 18.19 -0.60 13.02
N GLN A 137 17.36 -1.39 12.33
CA GLN A 137 17.80 -2.57 11.58
C GLN A 137 18.93 -2.23 10.60
N GLY A 138 18.79 -1.17 9.81
CA GLY A 138 19.83 -0.84 8.83
C GLY A 138 21.13 -0.29 9.42
N LEU A 139 21.13 0.13 10.69
CA LEU A 139 22.34 0.55 11.43
C LEU A 139 22.94 -0.60 12.26
N ALA A 140 22.19 -1.65 12.52
CA ALA A 140 22.60 -2.76 13.37
C ALA A 140 23.75 -3.58 12.76
N PRO A 141 24.57 -4.24 13.60
CA PRO A 141 25.59 -5.16 13.13
C PRO A 141 24.98 -6.36 12.40
N ARG A 142 25.77 -7.01 11.57
CA ARG A 142 25.35 -8.21 10.82
C ARG A 142 25.47 -9.45 11.71
N GLN A 143 24.48 -10.33 11.59
CA GLN A 143 24.45 -11.64 12.23
C GLN A 143 24.00 -12.72 11.25
N CYS A 144 24.33 -13.96 11.58
CA CYS A 144 23.89 -15.12 10.82
C CYS A 144 22.41 -15.41 11.08
N ILE A 145 21.66 -15.61 9.99
CA ILE A 145 20.25 -15.99 9.99
C ILE A 145 20.17 -17.40 9.42
N GLY A 146 19.73 -18.35 10.23
CA GLY A 146 19.57 -19.76 9.84
C GLY A 146 18.11 -20.12 9.68
N GLY A 147 17.76 -20.79 8.57
CA GLY A 147 16.38 -21.21 8.34
C GLY A 147 16.16 -21.92 7.01
N GLN A 148 14.91 -21.93 6.56
CA GLN A 148 14.52 -22.54 5.31
C GLN A 148 14.92 -21.65 4.13
N ALA A 149 15.48 -22.28 3.08
CA ALA A 149 15.75 -21.58 1.84
C ALA A 149 14.43 -21.20 1.17
N VAL A 150 14.25 -19.92 0.90
CA VAL A 150 13.11 -19.38 0.14
C VAL A 150 13.64 -18.65 -1.09
N VAL A 151 12.77 -18.45 -2.09
CA VAL A 151 13.15 -17.74 -3.32
C VAL A 151 13.68 -16.35 -2.95
N GLY A 152 14.95 -16.09 -3.26
CA GLY A 152 15.60 -14.81 -2.98
C GLY A 152 16.06 -14.59 -1.54
N GLY A 153 16.07 -15.60 -0.66
CA GLY A 153 16.53 -15.41 0.72
C GLY A 153 16.48 -16.63 1.63
N VAL A 154 16.40 -16.36 2.94
CA VAL A 154 16.22 -17.36 4.00
C VAL A 154 15.11 -16.86 4.92
N GLU A 155 14.16 -17.74 5.20
CA GLU A 155 13.14 -17.53 6.23
C GLU A 155 13.56 -18.30 7.47
N GLY A 156 14.00 -17.57 8.49
CA GLY A 156 14.70 -18.13 9.62
C GLY A 156 14.87 -17.12 10.75
N ASN A 157 15.58 -17.55 11.79
CA ASN A 157 15.81 -16.74 12.97
C ASN A 157 17.29 -16.34 13.08
N PRO A 158 17.59 -15.17 13.67
CA PRO A 158 18.94 -14.82 14.06
C PRO A 158 19.52 -15.85 15.03
N ASP A 159 20.72 -16.37 14.75
CA ASP A 159 21.43 -17.30 15.64
C ASP A 159 22.39 -16.60 16.62
N GLY A 160 22.56 -15.28 16.47
CA GLY A 160 23.42 -14.45 17.31
C GLY A 160 24.90 -14.38 16.89
N ARG A 161 25.35 -15.19 15.93
CA ARG A 161 26.75 -15.20 15.47
C ARG A 161 27.02 -13.97 14.59
N PRO A 162 28.06 -13.16 14.86
CA PRO A 162 28.43 -12.06 13.99
C PRO A 162 28.99 -12.57 12.66
N CYS A 163 28.77 -11.82 11.58
CA CYS A 163 29.22 -12.22 10.26
C CYS A 163 29.60 -11.03 9.38
N GLU A 164 30.52 -11.26 8.45
CA GLU A 164 30.86 -10.33 7.37
C GLU A 164 30.43 -10.86 6.01
N THR A 165 30.42 -12.18 5.85
CA THR A 165 30.07 -12.85 4.59
C THR A 165 29.07 -13.99 4.81
N HIS A 166 28.27 -14.30 3.79
CA HIS A 166 27.32 -15.41 3.83
C HIS A 166 28.00 -16.76 4.08
N MET A 167 29.20 -16.97 3.52
CA MET A 167 29.94 -18.23 3.64
C MET A 167 30.30 -18.55 5.09
N GLN A 168 30.69 -17.54 5.88
CA GLN A 168 31.03 -17.71 7.30
C GLN A 168 29.88 -18.33 8.10
N CYS A 169 28.64 -17.98 7.78
CA CYS A 169 27.47 -18.52 8.46
C CYS A 169 27.19 -19.98 8.11
N SER A 170 27.47 -20.38 6.86
CA SER A 170 27.23 -21.74 6.36
C SER A 170 28.34 -22.74 6.71
N THR A 171 29.57 -22.29 6.91
CA THR A 171 30.73 -23.17 7.17
C THR A 171 31.16 -23.18 8.64
N GLY A 172 30.46 -22.44 9.51
CA GLY A 172 30.77 -22.38 10.94
C GLY A 172 30.52 -23.71 11.64
N PRO A 173 31.28 -24.06 12.69
CA PRO A 173 31.13 -25.32 13.43
C PRO A 173 29.76 -25.48 14.10
N GLU A 174 29.06 -24.37 14.36
CA GLU A 174 27.72 -24.31 14.94
C GLU A 174 26.60 -24.22 13.88
N ALA A 175 26.92 -24.31 12.58
CA ALA A 175 25.90 -24.32 11.53
C ALA A 175 25.14 -25.65 11.55
N GLU A 176 23.81 -25.57 11.68
CA GLU A 176 22.96 -26.76 11.69
C GLU A 176 22.92 -27.39 10.29
N PRO A 177 23.18 -28.70 10.15
CA PRO A 177 23.09 -29.39 8.88
C PRO A 177 21.67 -29.30 8.30
N GLY A 178 21.55 -28.83 7.06
CA GLY A 178 20.27 -28.74 6.34
C GLY A 178 19.57 -27.37 6.39
N LEU A 179 20.08 -26.41 7.15
CA LEU A 179 19.60 -25.02 7.10
C LEU A 179 20.38 -24.19 6.07
N ALA A 180 19.68 -23.26 5.42
CA ALA A 180 20.30 -22.21 4.63
C ALA A 180 20.63 -21.02 5.52
N TYR A 181 21.80 -20.43 5.30
CA TYR A 181 22.28 -19.30 6.10
C TYR A 181 22.49 -18.04 5.26
N ARG A 182 22.13 -16.89 5.84
CA ARG A 182 22.44 -15.55 5.31
C ARG A 182 23.07 -14.69 6.39
N CYS A 183 23.77 -13.67 5.95
CA CYS A 183 24.47 -12.72 6.81
C CYS A 183 23.78 -11.38 6.63
N GLU A 184 22.96 -10.99 7.60
CA GLU A 184 22.02 -9.86 7.48
C GLU A 184 22.04 -9.02 8.74
N ARG A 185 21.54 -7.78 8.65
CA ARG A 185 21.47 -6.88 9.80
C ARG A 185 20.23 -7.18 10.62
N VAL A 186 20.41 -7.39 11.93
CA VAL A 186 19.33 -7.75 12.86
C VAL A 186 18.89 -6.52 13.64
N GLY A 187 17.65 -6.11 13.41
CA GLY A 187 17.00 -4.98 14.04
C GLY A 187 16.24 -5.33 15.30
N LEU A 188 15.43 -4.37 15.76
CA LEU A 188 14.52 -4.59 16.88
C LEU A 188 13.49 -5.66 16.53
N PHE A 189 12.98 -6.35 17.56
CA PHE A 189 11.93 -7.37 17.43
C PHE A 189 12.30 -8.52 16.48
N GLU A 190 13.58 -8.91 16.47
CA GLU A 190 14.11 -10.01 15.64
C GLU A 190 13.91 -9.81 14.13
N THR A 191 13.56 -8.59 13.71
CA THR A 191 13.48 -8.24 12.30
C THR A 191 14.88 -8.27 11.69
N TYR A 192 15.03 -8.72 10.45
CA TYR A 192 16.33 -8.71 9.78
C TYR A 192 16.23 -8.27 8.31
N SER A 193 17.30 -7.65 7.82
CA SER A 193 17.41 -7.17 6.43
C SER A 193 17.44 -8.32 5.42
N VAL A 194 17.25 -8.00 4.14
CA VAL A 194 17.52 -8.91 3.02
C VAL A 194 18.43 -8.20 2.04
N GLU A 195 19.60 -8.77 1.77
CA GLU A 195 20.64 -8.18 0.92
C GLU A 195 21.00 -6.75 1.36
N ASP A 196 21.18 -6.55 2.68
CA ASP A 196 21.40 -5.23 3.30
C ASP A 196 20.27 -4.21 2.99
N ARG A 197 19.05 -4.66 2.69
CA ARG A 197 17.87 -3.80 2.53
C ARG A 197 16.96 -3.94 3.72
N VAL A 198 16.58 -2.81 4.29
CA VAL A 198 15.69 -2.85 5.44
C VAL A 198 14.30 -3.30 5.03
N ARG A 199 13.72 -4.21 5.81
CA ARG A 199 12.37 -4.73 5.63
C ARG A 199 11.69 -4.88 6.97
N TYR A 200 10.37 -5.07 6.92
CA TYR A 200 9.56 -5.32 8.10
C TYR A 200 8.94 -6.73 8.04
N ILE A 201 8.07 -7.04 8.99
CA ILE A 201 7.40 -8.33 9.11
C ILE A 201 6.02 -8.33 8.46
N GLY A 202 5.50 -9.52 8.16
CA GLY A 202 4.17 -9.73 7.60
C GLY A 202 3.99 -9.23 6.18
N GLU A 203 2.96 -8.41 5.93
CA GLU A 203 2.70 -7.86 4.59
C GLU A 203 3.76 -6.85 4.13
N LEU A 204 4.72 -6.46 4.98
CA LEU A 204 5.78 -5.50 4.65
C LEU A 204 7.16 -6.17 4.60
N HIS A 205 7.22 -7.41 4.12
CA HIS A 205 8.43 -8.22 4.06
C HIS A 205 9.30 -7.91 2.83
N ASP A 206 8.74 -7.33 1.75
CA ASP A 206 9.55 -6.74 0.68
C ASP A 206 9.94 -5.30 1.08
N PRO A 207 11.24 -4.93 1.03
CA PRO A 207 11.66 -3.54 1.23
C PRO A 207 10.92 -2.52 0.34
N ASN A 208 10.44 -2.93 -0.84
CA ASN A 208 9.62 -2.09 -1.71
C ASN A 208 8.26 -1.77 -1.07
N GLU A 209 7.62 -2.72 -0.38
CA GLU A 209 6.35 -2.53 0.34
C GLU A 209 6.50 -1.56 1.50
N VAL A 210 7.60 -1.69 2.26
CA VAL A 210 7.97 -0.74 3.32
C VAL A 210 8.12 0.66 2.73
N SER A 211 8.91 0.81 1.67
CA SER A 211 9.17 2.12 1.07
C SER A 211 7.89 2.81 0.57
N LEU A 212 6.98 2.05 -0.05
CA LEU A 212 5.69 2.55 -0.52
C LEU A 212 4.84 3.02 0.66
N THR A 213 4.73 2.17 1.69
CA THR A 213 3.92 2.46 2.86
C THR A 213 4.44 3.70 3.58
N LEU A 214 5.76 3.81 3.80
CA LEU A 214 6.33 4.99 4.45
C LEU A 214 6.17 6.27 3.61
N ALA A 215 6.29 6.18 2.28
CA ALA A 215 6.09 7.32 1.40
C ALA A 215 4.61 7.78 1.36
N ALA A 216 3.70 6.86 1.02
CA ALA A 216 2.29 7.15 0.84
C ALA A 216 1.55 7.40 2.17
N ALA A 217 1.78 6.58 3.20
CA ALA A 217 1.06 6.67 4.46
C ALA A 217 1.77 7.53 5.51
N GLY A 218 3.10 7.52 5.54
CA GLY A 218 3.90 8.33 6.46
C GLY A 218 4.05 9.77 5.94
N ILE A 219 4.86 9.95 4.90
CA ILE A 219 5.32 11.28 4.43
C ILE A 219 4.13 12.15 4.02
N ALA A 220 3.21 11.62 3.18
CA ALA A 220 2.09 12.41 2.66
C ALA A 220 1.14 12.93 3.75
N MET A 221 0.85 12.09 4.75
CA MET A 221 -0.02 12.45 5.87
C MET A 221 0.69 13.38 6.86
N LEU A 222 1.98 13.17 7.11
CA LEU A 222 2.77 13.98 8.02
C LEU A 222 2.97 15.41 7.48
N ILE A 223 3.14 15.59 6.15
CA ILE A 223 3.09 16.90 5.49
C ILE A 223 1.73 17.58 5.73
N GLY A 224 0.63 16.83 5.61
CA GLY A 224 -0.72 17.34 5.91
C GLY A 224 -0.85 17.87 7.35
N PHE A 225 -0.26 17.15 8.32
CA PHE A 225 -0.19 17.63 9.71
C PHE A 225 0.67 18.90 9.86
N ALA A 226 1.81 18.98 9.17
CA ALA A 226 2.68 20.18 9.19
C ALA A 226 1.97 21.42 8.68
N ILE A 227 1.16 21.29 7.61
CA ILE A 227 0.41 22.42 7.04
C ILE A 227 -0.68 22.91 8.00
N ARG A 228 -1.28 22.02 8.79
CA ARG A 228 -2.37 22.38 9.71
C ARG A 228 -1.89 22.90 11.07
N LYS A 229 -0.74 22.43 11.57
CA LYS A 229 -0.21 22.85 12.88
C LYS A 229 0.77 24.03 12.74
N LYS A 230 0.56 25.09 13.53
CA LYS A 230 1.37 26.33 13.44
C LYS A 230 2.54 26.41 14.41
N GLY A 231 2.57 25.61 15.48
CA GLY A 231 3.58 25.72 16.55
C GLY A 231 4.96 25.20 16.14
N ALA A 232 6.03 25.87 16.57
CA ALA A 232 7.42 25.53 16.24
C ALA A 232 7.79 24.09 16.64
N GLY A 233 7.46 23.66 17.87
CA GLY A 233 7.71 22.30 18.32
C GLY A 233 7.00 21.23 17.48
N SER A 234 5.77 21.50 17.04
CA SER A 234 5.05 20.58 16.14
C SER A 234 5.68 20.48 14.75
N LYS A 235 6.27 21.58 14.24
CA LYS A 235 7.01 21.57 12.97
C LYS A 235 8.33 20.81 13.11
N LEU A 236 9.03 20.95 14.23
CA LEU A 236 10.24 20.17 14.52
C LEU A 236 9.94 18.66 14.56
N LEU A 237 8.89 18.24 15.27
CA LEU A 237 8.49 16.83 15.32
C LEU A 237 8.13 16.28 13.94
N VAL A 238 7.43 17.07 13.11
CA VAL A 238 7.14 16.68 11.72
C VAL A 238 8.43 16.58 10.91
N PHE A 239 9.34 17.54 11.02
CA PHE A 239 10.61 17.50 10.31
C PHE A 239 11.43 16.25 10.67
N LEU A 240 11.59 15.95 11.97
CA LEU A 240 12.29 14.76 12.44
C LEU A 240 11.60 13.49 11.94
N GLY A 241 10.26 13.44 11.95
CA GLY A 241 9.51 12.30 11.43
C GLY A 241 9.70 12.11 9.91
N VAL A 242 9.65 13.18 9.12
CA VAL A 242 9.92 13.12 7.67
C VAL A 242 11.36 12.68 7.41
N ALA A 243 12.33 13.19 8.17
CA ALA A 243 13.73 12.81 8.04
C ALA A 243 13.95 11.31 8.33
N LEU A 244 13.35 10.79 9.41
CA LEU A 244 13.38 9.35 9.72
C LEU A 244 12.75 8.51 8.60
N LEU A 245 11.58 8.93 8.09
CA LEU A 245 10.90 8.23 7.00
C LEU A 245 11.74 8.22 5.72
N LEU A 246 12.32 9.36 5.32
CA LEU A 246 13.18 9.46 4.14
C LEU A 246 14.46 8.63 4.29
N ALA A 247 15.10 8.68 5.47
CA ALA A 247 16.28 7.86 5.75
C ALA A 247 15.95 6.37 5.67
N THR A 248 14.80 5.96 6.20
CA THR A 248 14.36 4.56 6.12
C THR A 248 14.05 4.16 4.68
N VAL A 249 13.32 4.99 3.92
CA VAL A 249 13.06 4.76 2.49
C VAL A 249 14.36 4.60 1.72
N TRP A 250 15.38 5.40 2.02
CA TRP A 250 16.71 5.24 1.43
C TRP A 250 17.34 3.88 1.76
N MET A 251 17.26 3.44 3.01
CA MET A 251 17.81 2.15 3.47
C MET A 251 17.09 0.93 2.89
N THR A 252 15.88 1.08 2.32
CA THR A 252 15.21 -0.01 1.57
C THR A 252 15.90 -0.31 0.23
N LYS A 253 16.76 0.60 -0.24
CA LYS A 253 17.39 0.60 -1.57
C LYS A 253 16.37 0.40 -2.71
N SER A 254 15.13 0.86 -2.53
CA SER A 254 14.06 0.80 -3.55
C SER A 254 14.06 2.07 -4.41
N ARG A 255 14.43 1.96 -5.70
CA ARG A 255 14.29 3.09 -6.65
C ARG A 255 12.83 3.53 -6.80
N GLY A 256 11.91 2.57 -6.84
CA GLY A 256 10.47 2.84 -6.89
C GLY A 256 9.99 3.62 -5.65
N GLY A 257 10.46 3.22 -4.46
CA GLY A 257 10.18 3.90 -3.21
C GLY A 257 10.72 5.33 -3.13
N LEU A 258 11.94 5.55 -3.62
CA LEU A 258 12.53 6.89 -3.71
C LEU A 258 11.71 7.81 -4.62
N VAL A 259 11.28 7.31 -5.79
CA VAL A 259 10.41 8.08 -6.69
C VAL A 259 9.07 8.38 -6.02
N ALA A 260 8.44 7.39 -5.35
CA ALA A 260 7.19 7.61 -4.61
C ALA A 260 7.36 8.67 -3.52
N ALA A 261 8.44 8.63 -2.75
CA ALA A 261 8.77 9.61 -1.71
C ALA A 261 8.99 11.03 -2.26
N MET A 262 9.47 11.16 -3.50
CA MET A 262 9.62 12.46 -4.18
C MET A 262 8.33 12.95 -4.84
N LEU A 263 7.50 12.05 -5.36
CA LEU A 263 6.21 12.39 -5.96
C LEU A 263 5.25 13.03 -4.95
N VAL A 264 5.27 12.56 -3.70
CA VAL A 264 4.41 13.07 -2.63
C VAL A 264 4.55 14.59 -2.43
N PRO A 265 5.74 15.15 -2.13
CA PRO A 265 5.92 16.60 -2.05
C PRO A 265 5.77 17.28 -3.42
N ALA A 266 6.10 16.62 -4.54
CA ALA A 266 5.93 17.20 -5.87
C ALA A 266 4.47 17.58 -6.17
N VAL A 267 3.49 16.76 -5.76
CA VAL A 267 2.06 17.07 -5.91
C VAL A 267 1.69 18.36 -5.18
N TRP A 268 2.24 18.59 -3.99
CA TRP A 268 2.05 19.84 -3.25
C TRP A 268 2.71 21.04 -3.92
N ILE A 269 3.94 20.86 -4.42
CA ILE A 269 4.70 21.90 -5.12
C ILE A 269 3.96 22.33 -6.39
N VAL A 270 3.54 21.39 -7.23
CA VAL A 270 2.77 21.67 -8.46
C VAL A 270 1.47 22.39 -8.13
N ARG A 271 0.78 21.98 -7.05
CA ARG A 271 -0.45 22.65 -6.62
C ARG A 271 -0.23 24.11 -6.20
N ARG A 272 0.95 24.46 -5.68
CA ARG A 272 1.29 25.78 -5.17
C ARG A 272 1.92 26.70 -6.21
N TYR A 273 2.81 26.16 -7.05
CA TYR A 273 3.71 26.90 -7.95
C TYR A 273 3.49 26.55 -9.43
N GLY A 274 2.62 25.58 -9.75
CA GLY A 274 2.39 25.10 -11.11
C GLY A 274 3.46 24.14 -11.62
N PHE A 275 3.29 23.66 -12.85
CA PHE A 275 4.17 22.66 -13.47
C PHE A 275 5.62 23.13 -13.68
N ALA A 276 5.86 24.44 -13.78
CA ALA A 276 7.21 25.00 -13.92
C ALA A 276 8.14 24.62 -12.75
N ALA A 277 7.57 24.40 -11.56
CA ALA A 277 8.32 23.98 -10.38
C ALA A 277 8.79 22.52 -10.43
N LEU A 278 8.38 21.74 -11.45
CA LEU A 278 8.90 20.39 -11.67
C LEU A 278 10.33 20.39 -12.21
N ILE A 279 10.78 21.45 -12.90
CA ILE A 279 12.14 21.53 -13.45
C ILE A 279 13.20 21.46 -12.33
N PRO A 280 13.17 22.32 -11.29
CA PRO A 280 14.10 22.20 -10.16
C PRO A 280 13.90 20.90 -9.36
N ALA A 281 12.67 20.42 -9.23
CA ALA A 281 12.41 19.15 -8.55
C ALA A 281 13.05 17.96 -9.29
N LEU A 282 13.03 17.97 -10.63
CA LEU A 282 13.65 16.94 -11.46
C LEU A 282 15.18 17.03 -11.40
N MET A 283 15.74 18.24 -11.40
CA MET A 283 17.19 18.44 -11.21
C MET A 283 17.69 17.90 -9.88
N LEU A 284 16.88 17.96 -8.81
CA LEU A 284 17.21 17.36 -7.52
C LEU A 284 16.94 15.85 -7.48
N ALA A 285 15.90 15.38 -8.16
CA ALA A 285 15.54 13.96 -8.20
C ALA A 285 16.58 13.10 -8.92
N VAL A 286 17.22 13.61 -9.98
CA VAL A 286 18.21 12.86 -10.77
C VAL A 286 19.41 12.42 -9.90
N PRO A 287 20.13 13.30 -9.18
CA PRO A 287 21.20 12.88 -8.27
C PRO A 287 20.74 11.87 -7.21
N VAL A 288 19.56 12.06 -6.62
CA VAL A 288 19.02 11.15 -5.60
C VAL A 288 18.76 9.75 -6.17
N LEU A 289 18.29 9.65 -7.41
CA LEU A 289 18.07 8.37 -8.08
C LEU A 289 19.35 7.73 -8.60
N MET A 290 20.38 8.53 -8.91
CA MET A 290 21.70 8.02 -9.30
C MET A 290 22.48 7.47 -8.10
N LEU A 291 22.37 8.15 -6.95
CA LEU A 291 23.00 7.72 -5.70
C LEU A 291 22.18 6.65 -4.96
N GLY A 292 20.87 6.59 -5.23
CA GLY A 292 19.91 5.75 -4.52
C GLY A 292 19.51 4.48 -5.26
N GLY A 293 19.37 3.38 -4.52
CA GLY A 293 19.01 2.07 -5.06
C GLY A 293 20.21 1.19 -5.41
N ARG A 294 19.94 -0.04 -5.86
CA ARG A 294 20.96 -1.05 -6.20
C ARG A 294 21.55 -0.79 -7.60
N SER A 295 22.87 -0.91 -7.76
CA SER A 295 23.62 -0.77 -9.02
C SER A 295 24.12 -2.10 -9.60
N ASP A 296 23.90 -3.20 -8.90
CA ASP A 296 24.67 -4.43 -9.11
C ASP A 296 23.91 -5.45 -9.97
N ALA A 297 24.60 -6.53 -10.36
CA ALA A 297 24.09 -7.59 -11.24
C ALA A 297 22.74 -8.17 -10.77
N SER A 298 22.51 -8.28 -9.46
CA SER A 298 21.25 -8.77 -8.90
C SER A 298 20.04 -7.88 -9.20
N ALA A 299 20.25 -6.56 -9.38
CA ALA A 299 19.19 -5.63 -9.79
C ALA A 299 18.76 -5.87 -11.24
N THR A 300 19.73 -6.16 -12.11
CA THR A 300 19.51 -6.46 -13.53
C THR A 300 18.79 -7.80 -13.68
N GLU A 301 19.24 -8.82 -12.95
CA GLU A 301 18.61 -10.14 -12.91
C GLU A 301 17.15 -10.04 -12.42
N SER A 302 16.91 -9.37 -11.29
CA SER A 302 15.56 -9.13 -10.77
C SER A 302 14.65 -8.43 -11.79
N THR A 303 15.20 -7.55 -12.63
CA THR A 303 14.43 -6.87 -13.68
C THR A 303 14.10 -7.80 -14.84
N ALA A 304 15.04 -8.66 -15.26
CA ALA A 304 14.82 -9.64 -16.32
C ALA A 304 13.74 -10.66 -15.90
N LEU A 305 13.83 -11.19 -14.68
CA LEU A 305 12.85 -12.13 -14.11
C LEU A 305 11.42 -11.54 -14.07
N ARG A 306 11.27 -10.21 -13.93
CA ARG A 306 9.95 -9.56 -14.01
C ARG A 306 9.40 -9.57 -15.43
N TYR A 307 10.23 -9.41 -16.46
CA TYR A 307 9.76 -9.46 -17.84
C TYR A 307 9.30 -10.88 -18.21
N GLU A 308 9.98 -11.91 -17.71
CA GLU A 308 9.54 -13.31 -17.85
C GLU A 308 8.19 -13.52 -17.16
N ALA A 309 8.04 -13.08 -15.90
CA ALA A 309 6.76 -13.13 -15.20
C ALA A 309 5.66 -12.35 -15.97
N TRP A 310 5.99 -11.22 -16.59
CA TRP A 310 5.01 -10.45 -17.38
C TRP A 310 4.62 -11.12 -18.69
N ALA A 311 5.56 -11.82 -19.33
CA ALA A 311 5.28 -12.64 -20.50
C ALA A 311 4.34 -13.79 -20.14
N GLU A 312 4.57 -14.45 -19.00
CA GLU A 312 3.68 -15.51 -18.52
C GLU A 312 2.32 -14.95 -18.09
N GLY A 313 2.26 -13.78 -17.44
CA GLY A 313 1.00 -13.11 -17.14
C GLY A 313 0.18 -12.76 -18.39
N LEU A 314 0.86 -12.36 -19.47
CA LEU A 314 0.22 -12.16 -20.77
C LEU A 314 -0.23 -13.48 -21.41
N ASN A 315 0.50 -14.58 -21.18
CA ASN A 315 0.11 -15.92 -21.60
C ASN A 315 -1.16 -16.40 -20.86
N MET A 316 -1.21 -16.23 -19.54
CA MET A 316 -2.40 -16.50 -18.71
C MET A 316 -3.62 -15.74 -19.23
N PHE A 317 -3.46 -14.45 -19.54
CA PHE A 317 -4.52 -13.63 -20.13
C PHE A 317 -4.99 -14.17 -21.50
N LYS A 318 -4.07 -14.57 -22.38
CA LYS A 318 -4.44 -15.13 -23.69
C LYS A 318 -5.25 -16.43 -23.56
N HIS A 319 -4.94 -17.25 -22.55
CA HIS A 319 -5.66 -18.49 -22.28
C HIS A 319 -7.06 -18.25 -21.70
N SER A 320 -7.21 -17.27 -20.79
CA SER A 320 -8.50 -16.91 -20.19
C SER A 320 -8.72 -15.38 -20.22
N PRO A 321 -9.14 -14.81 -21.37
CA PRO A 321 -9.19 -13.35 -21.54
C PRO A 321 -10.25 -12.65 -20.67
N ILE A 322 -11.33 -13.35 -20.33
CA ILE A 322 -12.46 -12.79 -19.58
C ILE A 322 -12.23 -12.98 -18.09
N TYR A 323 -12.04 -14.23 -17.65
CA TYR A 323 -11.99 -14.59 -16.23
C TYR A 323 -10.59 -14.57 -15.62
N GLY A 324 -9.53 -14.62 -16.44
CA GLY A 324 -8.18 -14.89 -15.99
C GLY A 324 -8.04 -16.29 -15.41
N VAL A 325 -6.90 -16.58 -14.79
CA VAL A 325 -6.59 -17.90 -14.21
C VAL A 325 -7.13 -18.11 -12.78
N GLY A 326 -7.67 -17.06 -12.15
CA GLY A 326 -8.11 -17.09 -10.76
C GLY A 326 -7.33 -16.12 -9.89
N ALA A 327 -8.05 -15.37 -9.04
CA ALA A 327 -7.44 -14.50 -8.04
C ALA A 327 -6.50 -15.29 -7.11
N ARG A 328 -5.31 -14.73 -6.83
CA ARG A 328 -4.22 -15.35 -6.04
C ARG A 328 -3.53 -16.56 -6.68
N MET A 329 -3.86 -16.93 -7.92
CA MET A 329 -3.32 -18.12 -8.57
C MET A 329 -2.14 -17.82 -9.50
N PHE A 330 -1.63 -16.59 -9.56
CA PHE A 330 -0.50 -16.27 -10.43
C PHE A 330 0.71 -17.18 -10.17
N THR A 331 0.99 -17.47 -8.88
CA THR A 331 2.15 -18.28 -8.48
C THR A 331 2.01 -19.76 -8.76
N ASP A 332 0.82 -20.23 -9.11
CA ASP A 332 0.57 -21.62 -9.51
C ASP A 332 1.02 -21.86 -10.96
N HIS A 333 1.13 -20.78 -11.74
CA HIS A 333 1.57 -20.80 -13.12
C HIS A 333 3.00 -20.25 -13.31
N HIS A 334 3.55 -19.55 -12.30
CA HIS A 334 4.90 -18.99 -12.36
C HIS A 334 5.52 -18.90 -10.96
N TYR A 335 6.79 -19.27 -10.80
CA TYR A 335 7.46 -19.30 -9.49
C TYR A 335 7.65 -17.93 -8.81
N LEU A 336 7.47 -16.82 -9.55
CA LEU A 336 7.42 -15.45 -9.04
C LEU A 336 6.06 -14.82 -9.30
N THR A 337 5.62 -13.94 -8.40
CA THR A 337 4.49 -13.05 -8.68
C THR A 337 4.84 -12.05 -9.81
N ALA A 338 3.81 -11.40 -10.38
CA ALA A 338 4.00 -10.43 -11.46
C ALA A 338 4.90 -9.24 -11.09
N HIS A 339 4.98 -8.84 -9.81
CA HIS A 339 5.59 -7.57 -9.39
C HIS A 339 5.08 -6.36 -10.21
N ASN A 340 3.82 -6.43 -10.64
CA ASN A 340 3.12 -5.38 -11.36
C ASN A 340 1.63 -5.64 -11.20
N SER A 341 0.92 -4.73 -10.52
CA SER A 341 -0.50 -4.92 -10.19
C SER A 341 -1.40 -4.95 -11.44
N TYR A 342 -1.01 -4.28 -12.51
CA TYR A 342 -1.78 -4.27 -13.76
C TYR A 342 -1.65 -5.58 -14.52
N VAL A 343 -0.43 -6.12 -14.61
CA VAL A 343 -0.19 -7.46 -15.18
C VAL A 343 -0.84 -8.53 -14.31
N LEU A 344 -0.71 -8.43 -12.98
CA LEU A 344 -1.32 -9.36 -12.04
C LEU A 344 -2.83 -9.44 -12.22
N THR A 345 -3.51 -8.28 -12.22
CA THR A 345 -4.97 -8.22 -12.38
C THR A 345 -5.42 -8.68 -13.75
N LEU A 346 -4.66 -8.39 -14.81
CA LEU A 346 -4.94 -8.89 -16.16
C LEU A 346 -4.81 -10.41 -16.25
N ALA A 347 -3.77 -10.99 -15.66
CA ALA A 347 -3.51 -12.42 -15.68
C ALA A 347 -4.52 -13.21 -14.84
N GLU A 348 -4.76 -12.77 -13.60
CA GLU A 348 -5.61 -13.49 -12.65
C GLU A 348 -7.10 -13.27 -12.88
N LEU A 349 -7.52 -12.09 -13.32
CA LEU A 349 -8.94 -11.70 -13.39
C LEU A 349 -9.42 -11.35 -14.81
N GLY A 350 -8.55 -11.47 -15.81
CA GLY A 350 -8.84 -11.11 -17.19
C GLY A 350 -9.08 -9.62 -17.40
N ILE A 351 -9.60 -9.28 -18.58
CA ILE A 351 -9.87 -7.88 -18.95
C ILE A 351 -10.95 -7.25 -18.07
N VAL A 352 -11.92 -8.05 -17.59
CA VAL A 352 -13.01 -7.57 -16.73
C VAL A 352 -12.45 -7.12 -15.38
N GLY A 353 -11.62 -7.95 -14.73
CA GLY A 353 -11.01 -7.58 -13.46
C GLY A 353 -10.05 -6.41 -13.58
N MET A 354 -9.27 -6.34 -14.67
CA MET A 354 -8.40 -5.19 -14.94
C MET A 354 -9.21 -3.89 -15.08
N VAL A 355 -10.30 -3.90 -15.83
CA VAL A 355 -11.20 -2.72 -15.98
C VAL A 355 -11.79 -2.30 -14.64
N LEU A 356 -12.23 -3.25 -13.81
CA LEU A 356 -12.77 -2.97 -12.47
C LEU A 356 -11.70 -2.37 -11.55
N PHE A 357 -10.49 -2.94 -11.53
CA PHE A 357 -9.37 -2.45 -10.74
C PHE A 357 -8.97 -1.02 -11.14
N VAL A 358 -8.77 -0.78 -12.44
CA VAL A 358 -8.43 0.55 -12.97
C VAL A 358 -9.55 1.56 -12.72
N SER A 359 -10.82 1.13 -12.76
CA SER A 359 -11.96 1.98 -12.42
C SER A 359 -11.95 2.44 -10.96
N ILE A 360 -11.56 1.57 -10.01
CA ILE A 360 -11.42 1.95 -8.59
C ILE A 360 -10.30 2.98 -8.41
N ILE A 361 -9.14 2.76 -9.05
CA ILE A 361 -8.01 3.70 -9.01
C ILE A 361 -8.41 5.04 -9.62
N TYR A 362 -8.96 5.02 -10.84
CA TYR A 362 -9.40 6.20 -11.56
C TYR A 362 -10.42 6.99 -10.75
N LEU A 363 -11.45 6.33 -10.22
CA LEU A 363 -12.49 7.00 -9.44
C LEU A 363 -11.93 7.56 -8.13
N SER A 364 -10.98 6.89 -7.49
CA SER A 364 -10.31 7.39 -6.29
C SER A 364 -9.56 8.71 -6.58
N VAL A 365 -8.79 8.76 -7.67
CA VAL A 365 -8.09 9.98 -8.12
C VAL A 365 -9.09 11.06 -8.53
N LYS A 366 -10.11 10.72 -9.32
CA LYS A 366 -11.16 11.64 -9.76
C LYS A 366 -11.91 12.26 -8.59
N THR A 367 -12.22 11.46 -7.57
CA THR A 367 -12.91 11.90 -6.35
C THR A 367 -12.13 12.99 -5.65
N LEU A 368 -10.82 12.77 -5.46
CA LEU A 368 -9.94 13.75 -4.84
C LEU A 368 -9.78 14.98 -5.73
N TYR A 369 -9.49 14.81 -7.02
CA TYR A 369 -9.25 15.91 -7.94
C TYR A 369 -10.48 16.82 -8.12
N VAL A 370 -11.63 16.24 -8.45
CA VAL A 370 -12.88 17.00 -8.62
C VAL A 370 -13.33 17.56 -7.28
N GLY A 371 -13.32 16.78 -6.20
CA GLY A 371 -13.72 17.29 -4.89
C GLY A 371 -12.84 18.45 -4.41
N LEU A 372 -11.53 18.40 -4.62
CA LEU A 372 -10.61 19.51 -4.30
C LEU A 372 -10.88 20.76 -5.15
N ARG A 373 -11.25 20.58 -6.42
CA ARG A 373 -11.65 21.69 -7.30
C ARG A 373 -12.94 22.35 -6.80
N GLU A 374 -13.95 21.56 -6.47
CA GLU A 374 -15.26 22.06 -5.99
C GLU A 374 -15.18 22.68 -4.59
N LEU A 375 -14.28 22.21 -3.74
CA LEU A 375 -14.07 22.77 -2.39
C LEU A 375 -13.27 24.08 -2.40
N ARG A 376 -12.46 24.33 -3.44
CA ARG A 376 -11.58 25.50 -3.54
C ARG A 376 -12.29 26.85 -3.33
N PRO A 377 -13.45 27.13 -3.98
CA PRO A 377 -14.15 28.41 -3.79
C PRO A 377 -14.88 28.53 -2.45
N ILE A 378 -15.05 27.43 -1.68
CA ILE A 378 -15.89 27.42 -0.49
C ILE A 378 -15.05 27.78 0.76
N PRO A 379 -15.36 28.89 1.48
CA PRO A 379 -14.67 29.25 2.71
C PRO A 379 -14.81 28.16 3.81
N GLY A 380 -13.80 28.03 4.67
CA GLY A 380 -13.83 27.07 5.78
C GLY A 380 -13.49 25.61 5.42
N THR A 381 -13.24 25.29 4.14
CA THR A 381 -12.92 23.93 3.69
C THR A 381 -11.43 23.56 3.78
N ALA A 382 -10.60 24.39 4.45
CA ALA A 382 -9.14 24.22 4.49
C ALA A 382 -8.70 22.83 4.99
N ALA A 383 -9.38 22.28 6.01
CA ALA A 383 -9.08 20.93 6.51
C ALA A 383 -9.36 19.84 5.46
N ALA A 384 -10.48 19.97 4.75
CA ALA A 384 -10.85 19.06 3.67
C ALA A 384 -9.84 19.12 2.53
N GLN A 385 -9.43 20.33 2.14
CA GLN A 385 -8.44 20.53 1.10
C GLN A 385 -7.08 19.93 1.48
N VAL A 386 -6.62 20.11 2.73
CA VAL A 386 -5.33 19.56 3.15
C VAL A 386 -5.33 18.03 3.13
N TRP A 387 -6.34 17.39 3.73
CA TRP A 387 -6.42 15.94 3.73
C TRP A 387 -6.65 15.35 2.33
N GLY A 388 -7.45 16.02 1.49
CA GLY A 388 -7.65 15.62 0.11
C GLY A 388 -6.37 15.70 -0.71
N MET A 389 -5.57 16.76 -0.52
CA MET A 389 -4.26 16.90 -1.16
C MET A 389 -3.25 15.87 -0.66
N SER A 390 -3.22 15.57 0.65
CA SER A 390 -2.39 14.50 1.20
C SER A 390 -2.74 13.14 0.62
N LEU A 391 -4.04 12.82 0.50
CA LEU A 391 -4.49 11.57 -0.12
C LEU A 391 -4.19 11.54 -1.61
N LEU A 392 -4.31 12.66 -2.32
CA LEU A 392 -3.98 12.74 -3.74
C LEU A 392 -2.47 12.51 -3.98
N ALA A 393 -1.63 13.10 -3.13
CA ALA A 393 -0.19 12.87 -3.12
C ALA A 393 0.15 11.40 -2.83
N SER A 394 -0.57 10.78 -1.89
CA SER A 394 -0.43 9.35 -1.56
C SER A 394 -0.79 8.45 -2.74
N MET A 395 -1.94 8.71 -3.37
CA MET A 395 -2.41 7.97 -4.55
C MET A 395 -1.43 8.10 -5.72
N ALA A 396 -0.81 9.27 -5.92
CA ALA A 396 0.20 9.44 -6.96
C ALA A 396 1.42 8.53 -6.72
N GLY A 397 1.93 8.47 -5.48
CA GLY A 397 3.02 7.56 -5.11
C GLY A 397 2.65 6.08 -5.26
N ILE A 398 1.44 5.71 -4.81
CA ILE A 398 0.91 4.34 -4.93
C ILE A 398 0.79 3.94 -6.40
N ILE A 399 0.10 4.72 -7.24
CA ILE A 399 -0.14 4.40 -8.65
C ILE A 399 1.18 4.21 -9.40
N PHE A 400 2.20 5.01 -9.08
CA PHE A 400 3.53 4.84 -9.64
C PHE A 400 4.16 3.51 -9.19
N GLN A 401 4.15 3.21 -7.90
CA GLN A 401 4.91 2.09 -7.35
C GLN A 401 4.23 0.73 -7.55
N ILE A 402 2.91 0.66 -7.67
CA ILE A 402 2.18 -0.58 -8.01
C ILE A 402 2.45 -1.07 -9.44
N ASN A 403 3.14 -0.28 -10.28
CA ASN A 403 3.72 -0.74 -11.54
C ASN A 403 4.95 -1.66 -11.32
N THR A 404 5.49 -1.70 -10.09
CA THR A 404 6.64 -2.52 -9.70
C THR A 404 6.36 -3.43 -8.50
N LEU A 405 5.08 -3.53 -8.10
CA LEU A 405 4.62 -4.32 -6.96
C LEU A 405 3.26 -4.98 -7.27
N SER A 406 3.04 -6.19 -6.72
CA SER A 406 1.79 -6.95 -6.82
C SER A 406 0.83 -6.60 -5.67
N PHE A 407 0.10 -5.50 -5.79
CA PHE A 407 -0.67 -4.87 -4.70
C PHE A 407 -2.18 -4.97 -4.81
N ALA A 408 -2.71 -5.67 -5.83
CA ALA A 408 -4.15 -5.71 -6.11
C ALA A 408 -5.00 -6.16 -4.91
N TYR A 409 -4.48 -7.07 -4.08
CA TYR A 409 -5.14 -7.59 -2.87
C TYR A 409 -4.43 -7.19 -1.57
N HIS A 410 -3.43 -6.31 -1.64
CA HIS A 410 -2.63 -5.96 -0.47
C HIS A 410 -3.36 -4.95 0.41
N SER A 411 -3.45 -5.21 1.72
CA SER A 411 -4.24 -4.43 2.68
C SER A 411 -3.92 -2.93 2.68
N VAL A 412 -2.67 -2.54 2.39
CA VAL A 412 -2.26 -1.13 2.27
C VAL A 412 -3.06 -0.40 1.19
N LEU A 413 -3.22 -1.00 0.00
CA LEU A 413 -3.98 -0.36 -1.09
C LEU A 413 -5.46 -0.18 -0.71
N TRP A 414 -6.04 -1.20 -0.08
CA TRP A 414 -7.43 -1.21 0.37
C TRP A 414 -7.69 -0.21 1.51
N LEU A 415 -6.72 -0.02 2.41
CA LEU A 415 -6.73 1.04 3.40
C LEU A 415 -6.80 2.42 2.74
N PHE A 416 -6.04 2.65 1.66
CA PHE A 416 -6.09 3.92 0.92
C PHE A 416 -7.39 4.14 0.16
N PHE A 417 -7.94 3.12 -0.49
CA PHE A 417 -9.29 3.21 -1.05
C PHE A 417 -10.32 3.55 0.04
N GLY A 418 -10.17 2.97 1.23
CA GLY A 418 -10.96 3.28 2.42
C GLY A 418 -10.83 4.75 2.83
N LEU A 419 -9.60 5.28 2.92
CA LEU A 419 -9.34 6.67 3.30
C LEU A 419 -9.85 7.68 2.27
N VAL A 420 -9.78 7.36 0.97
CA VAL A 420 -10.39 8.18 -0.08
C VAL A 420 -11.91 8.18 0.04
N GLY A 421 -12.51 7.01 0.29
CA GLY A 421 -13.94 6.89 0.61
C GLY A 421 -14.32 7.69 1.85
N ALA A 422 -13.53 7.63 2.92
CA ALA A 422 -13.74 8.37 4.15
C ALA A 422 -13.68 9.89 3.93
N TRP A 423 -12.72 10.35 3.12
CA TRP A 423 -12.63 11.74 2.73
C TRP A 423 -13.86 12.17 1.93
N TYR A 424 -14.30 11.38 0.95
CA TYR A 424 -15.51 11.64 0.18
C TYR A 424 -16.76 11.69 1.06
N SER A 425 -16.94 10.73 1.96
CA SER A 425 -18.03 10.69 2.94
C SER A 425 -18.02 11.92 3.84
N ALA A 426 -16.85 12.34 4.33
CA ALA A 426 -16.71 13.52 5.18
C ALA A 426 -17.02 14.83 4.44
N VAL A 427 -16.65 14.92 3.16
CA VAL A 427 -17.03 16.05 2.30
C VAL A 427 -18.53 16.04 2.04
N LYS A 428 -19.10 14.91 1.63
CA LYS A 428 -20.52 14.76 1.30
C LYS A 428 -21.44 15.04 2.50
N HIS A 429 -20.98 14.74 3.71
CA HIS A 429 -21.69 15.11 4.94
C HIS A 429 -21.88 16.63 5.09
N HIS A 430 -20.95 17.45 4.58
CA HIS A 430 -21.03 18.92 4.63
C HIS A 430 -21.51 19.54 3.31
N LEU A 431 -21.34 18.84 2.19
CA LEU A 431 -21.76 19.26 0.85
C LEU A 431 -22.53 18.11 0.16
N PRO A 432 -23.82 17.89 0.51
CA PRO A 432 -24.59 16.76 -0.01
C PRO A 432 -24.81 16.76 -1.53
N SER A 433 -24.70 17.94 -2.17
CA SER A 433 -24.80 18.10 -3.62
C SER A 433 -23.60 17.55 -4.39
N LEU A 434 -22.50 17.21 -3.72
CA LEU A 434 -21.30 16.68 -4.38
C LEU A 434 -21.52 15.23 -4.82
N ASP A 435 -21.73 15.04 -6.13
CA ASP A 435 -21.87 13.72 -6.75
C ASP A 435 -20.78 13.50 -7.80
N ILE A 436 -19.89 12.55 -7.54
CA ILE A 436 -18.76 12.23 -8.41
C ILE A 436 -18.89 10.76 -8.81
N ARG A 437 -19.19 10.52 -10.08
CA ARG A 437 -19.36 9.16 -10.65
C ARG A 437 -18.49 8.98 -11.88
N ILE A 438 -18.28 7.73 -12.27
CA ILE A 438 -17.73 7.38 -13.59
C ILE A 438 -18.83 7.65 -14.63
N LYS A 439 -18.58 8.57 -15.56
CA LYS A 439 -19.46 8.85 -16.69
C LYS A 439 -19.21 7.82 -17.79
N LEU A 440 -20.12 7.70 -18.76
CA LEU A 440 -19.94 6.79 -19.89
C LEU A 440 -18.62 7.04 -20.64
N LEU A 441 -18.25 8.31 -20.88
CA LEU A 441 -16.99 8.67 -21.51
C LEU A 441 -15.79 8.19 -20.69
N ASP A 442 -15.82 8.35 -19.36
CA ASP A 442 -14.74 7.88 -18.49
C ASP A 442 -14.61 6.36 -18.60
N PHE A 443 -15.73 5.64 -18.59
CA PHE A 443 -15.75 4.19 -18.69
C PHE A 443 -15.21 3.70 -20.04
N VAL A 444 -15.64 4.30 -21.15
CA VAL A 444 -15.12 3.99 -22.50
C VAL A 444 -13.61 4.22 -22.56
N VAL A 445 -13.10 5.31 -21.99
CA VAL A 445 -11.67 5.59 -21.92
C VAL A 445 -10.93 4.55 -21.08
N ILE A 446 -11.46 4.17 -19.91
CA ILE A 446 -10.86 3.14 -19.05
C ILE A 446 -10.77 1.80 -19.80
N VAL A 447 -11.86 1.37 -20.42
CA VAL A 447 -11.89 0.13 -21.21
C VAL A 447 -10.89 0.20 -22.36
N GLY A 448 -10.87 1.31 -23.12
CA GLY A 448 -9.92 1.52 -24.21
C GLY A 448 -8.46 1.45 -23.75
N ILE A 449 -8.13 2.06 -22.60
CA ILE A 449 -6.78 1.99 -22.01
C ILE A 449 -6.44 0.56 -21.58
N CYS A 450 -7.35 -0.17 -20.93
CA CYS A 450 -7.08 -1.53 -20.47
C CYS A 450 -6.88 -2.49 -21.65
N VAL A 451 -7.75 -2.40 -22.67
CA VAL A 451 -7.65 -3.22 -23.88
C VAL A 451 -6.39 -2.86 -24.68
N GLY A 452 -6.11 -1.57 -24.86
CA GLY A 452 -4.88 -1.10 -25.51
C GLY A 452 -3.62 -1.54 -24.76
N TYR A 453 -3.65 -1.52 -23.43
CA TYR A 453 -2.56 -2.04 -22.62
C TYR A 453 -2.35 -3.55 -22.84
N ALA A 454 -3.41 -4.34 -22.71
CA ALA A 454 -3.36 -5.80 -22.81
C ALA A 454 -2.97 -6.31 -24.21
N LEU A 455 -3.51 -5.68 -25.27
CA LEU A 455 -3.35 -6.16 -26.65
C LEU A 455 -2.21 -5.49 -27.42
N VAL A 456 -1.75 -4.31 -27.00
CA VAL A 456 -0.78 -3.51 -27.76
C VAL A 456 0.43 -3.15 -26.90
N ALA A 457 0.24 -2.38 -25.83
CA ALA A 457 1.36 -1.80 -25.09
C ALA A 457 2.23 -2.86 -24.40
N LEU A 458 1.60 -3.80 -23.67
CA LEU A 458 2.34 -4.86 -22.97
C LEU A 458 3.03 -5.83 -23.94
N PRO A 459 2.36 -6.38 -24.98
CA PRO A 459 3.04 -7.24 -25.95
C PRO A 459 4.20 -6.56 -26.69
N LEU A 460 4.02 -5.30 -27.15
CA LEU A 460 5.09 -4.57 -27.83
C LEU A 460 6.26 -4.27 -26.90
N TYR A 461 5.97 -3.92 -25.65
CA TYR A 461 7.00 -3.71 -24.63
C TYR A 461 7.82 -4.98 -24.37
N LEU A 462 7.15 -6.13 -24.21
CA LEU A 462 7.83 -7.41 -23.99
C LEU A 462 8.67 -7.83 -25.19
N LYS A 463 8.15 -7.66 -26.42
CA LYS A 463 8.91 -7.90 -27.65
C LYS A 463 10.15 -7.01 -27.75
N TYR A 464 10.01 -5.72 -27.43
CA TYR A 464 11.14 -4.78 -27.39
C TYR A 464 12.19 -5.18 -26.35
N LYS A 465 11.77 -5.77 -25.22
CA LYS A 465 12.65 -6.27 -24.17
C LYS A 465 13.20 -7.68 -24.43
N GLY A 466 12.80 -8.35 -25.52
CA GLY A 466 13.23 -9.70 -25.86
C GLY A 466 12.64 -10.80 -24.98
N ALA A 467 11.52 -10.51 -24.30
CA ALA A 467 10.80 -11.46 -23.45
C ALA A 467 9.62 -12.15 -24.17
N MET A 468 9.41 -11.87 -25.47
CA MET A 468 8.40 -12.45 -26.34
C MET A 468 8.89 -12.57 -27.78
#